data_AF-A0A5J5E1P6-F1
#
_entry.id   AF-A0A5J5E1P6-F1
#
_cell.length_a   1.000
_cell.length_b   1.000
_cell.length_c   1.000
_cell.angle_alpha   90.00
_cell.angle_beta   90.00
_cell.angle_gamma   90.00
#
_symmetry.space_group_name_H-M   'P 1'
#
loop_
_entity.id
_entity.type
_entity.pdbx_description
1 polymer ?
#
loop_
_entity_poly.entity_id
_entity_poly.type
_entity_poly.pdbx_seq_one_letter_code
_entity_poly.pdbx_strand_id
1 'polypeptide(L)'
;MNLRTNDPLPWSHRQNTLVRALITVLSGALAAFVGTFAHRMGADINIPYGLVLAFLLIILSTWCARSRMGVIGLALHLIASSMTAWGLALTTTSGNALIVAGFQDDMPYFTQHAGYIWLYGLVLVQVIMLVVPARWFTMPAKMQTM
;
A
#
# COMPACT_ATOMS: atom_id res chain seq x y z
N MET A 1 -24.69 -2.67 -26.22
CA MET A 1 -23.62 -3.05 -25.27
C MET A 1 -22.48 -3.65 -26.08
N ASN A 2 -21.48 -2.84 -26.43
CA ASN A 2 -20.36 -3.26 -27.28
C ASN A 2 -19.30 -3.95 -26.40
N LEU A 3 -19.31 -5.28 -26.36
CA LEU A 3 -18.27 -6.05 -25.70
C LEU A 3 -17.02 -6.01 -26.60
N ARG A 4 -16.14 -5.01 -26.40
CA ARG A 4 -14.76 -5.04 -26.92
C ARG A 4 -14.00 -6.16 -26.20
N THR A 5 -14.19 -7.38 -26.64
CA THR A 5 -13.55 -8.58 -26.09
C THR A 5 -12.06 -8.68 -26.47
N ASN A 6 -11.58 -7.85 -27.41
CA ASN A 6 -10.23 -7.95 -27.98
C ASN A 6 -9.20 -6.91 -27.50
N ASP A 7 -9.50 -6.12 -26.46
CA ASP A 7 -8.44 -5.29 -25.85
C ASP A 7 -7.47 -6.19 -25.06
N PRO A 8 -6.15 -6.18 -25.33
CA PRO A 8 -5.20 -7.08 -24.65
C PRO A 8 -4.89 -6.67 -23.21
N LEU A 9 -5.39 -5.52 -22.75
CA LEU A 9 -5.14 -4.99 -21.41
C LEU A 9 -6.02 -5.68 -20.35
N PRO A 10 -5.62 -5.74 -19.06
CA PRO A 10 -6.49 -6.27 -17.99
C PRO A 10 -7.79 -5.46 -17.82
N TRP A 11 -8.86 -6.08 -17.34
CA TRP A 11 -10.19 -5.45 -17.19
C TRP A 11 -10.16 -4.10 -16.48
N SER A 12 -9.34 -3.98 -15.43
CA SER A 12 -9.21 -2.76 -14.63
C SER A 12 -8.61 -1.57 -15.40
N HIS A 13 -7.85 -1.83 -16.47
CA HIS A 13 -7.29 -0.81 -17.36
C HIS A 13 -8.27 -0.37 -18.45
N ARG A 14 -9.26 -1.22 -18.78
CA ARG A 14 -10.28 -0.93 -19.81
C ARG A 14 -11.40 -0.03 -19.32
N GLN A 15 -11.48 0.21 -18.01
CA GLN A 15 -12.54 1.02 -17.41
C GLN A 15 -12.33 2.52 -17.71
N ASN A 16 -13.40 3.32 -17.56
CA ASN A 16 -13.28 4.77 -17.62
C ASN A 16 -12.39 5.32 -16.48
N THR A 17 -11.97 6.58 -16.60
CA THR A 17 -11.06 7.22 -15.65
C THR A 17 -11.61 7.22 -14.23
N LEU A 18 -12.92 7.44 -14.05
CA LEU A 18 -13.56 7.46 -12.74
C LEU A 18 -13.50 6.10 -12.05
N VAL A 19 -13.86 5.02 -12.74
CA VAL A 19 -13.82 3.66 -12.20
C VAL A 19 -12.37 3.24 -11.93
N ARG A 20 -11.41 3.62 -12.77
CA ARG A 20 -9.98 3.42 -12.49
C ARG A 20 -9.57 4.11 -11.20
N ALA A 21 -9.99 5.35 -11.00
CA ALA A 21 -9.74 6.12 -9.78
C ALA A 21 -10.35 5.46 -8.54
N LEU A 22 -11.62 5.04 -8.60
CA LEU A 22 -12.28 4.35 -7.50
C LEU A 22 -11.55 3.07 -7.11
N ILE A 23 -11.17 2.24 -8.08
CA ILE A 23 -10.44 1.00 -7.76
C ILE A 23 -9.07 1.33 -7.14
N THR A 24 -8.39 2.37 -7.61
CA THR A 24 -7.10 2.80 -7.03
C THR A 24 -7.24 3.29 -5.60
N VAL A 25 -8.27 4.09 -5.31
CA VAL A 25 -8.57 4.56 -3.95
C VAL A 25 -8.89 3.37 -3.04
N LEU A 26 -9.78 2.48 -3.47
CA LEU A 26 -10.15 1.29 -2.71
C LEU A 26 -8.95 0.36 -2.50
N SER A 27 -8.10 0.14 -3.51
CA SER A 27 -6.91 -0.70 -3.37
C SER A 27 -5.88 -0.09 -2.42
N GLY A 28 -5.73 1.23 -2.41
CA GLY A 28 -4.85 1.94 -1.49
C GLY A 28 -5.35 1.85 -0.05
N ALA A 29 -6.65 2.11 0.16
CA ALA A 29 -7.26 2.02 1.47
C ALA A 29 -7.21 0.59 2.04
N LEU A 30 -7.62 -0.42 1.26
CA LEU A 30 -7.63 -1.81 1.72
C LEU A 30 -6.22 -2.36 1.98
N ALA A 31 -5.23 -2.04 1.13
CA ALA A 31 -3.85 -2.47 1.37
C ALA A 31 -3.27 -1.84 2.64
N ALA A 32 -3.53 -0.55 2.87
CA ALA A 32 -3.10 0.14 4.08
C ALA A 32 -3.83 -0.39 5.33
N PHE A 33 -5.12 -0.68 5.23
CA PHE A 33 -5.91 -1.28 6.29
C PHE A 33 -5.30 -2.63 6.73
N VAL A 34 -5.12 -3.56 5.78
CA VAL A 34 -4.53 -4.87 6.05
C VAL A 34 -3.10 -4.74 6.59
N GLY A 35 -2.28 -3.88 5.98
CA GLY A 35 -0.90 -3.63 6.43
C GLY A 35 -0.86 -3.07 7.86
N THR A 36 -1.82 -2.23 8.25
CA THR A 36 -1.91 -1.67 9.60
C THR A 36 -2.22 -2.74 10.65
N PHE A 37 -2.92 -3.82 10.31
CA PHE A 37 -3.06 -4.95 11.23
C PHE A 37 -1.85 -5.90 11.20
N ALA A 38 -1.20 -6.05 10.04
CA ALA A 38 -0.09 -6.99 9.88
C ALA A 38 1.26 -6.47 10.38
N HIS A 39 1.52 -5.16 10.33
CA HIS A 39 2.89 -4.61 10.43
C HIS A 39 3.64 -4.90 11.75
N ARG A 40 2.93 -5.22 12.84
CA ARG A 40 3.56 -5.57 14.13
C ARG A 40 3.75 -7.08 14.35
N MET A 41 3.29 -7.93 13.43
CA MET A 41 3.44 -9.37 13.57
C MET A 41 4.93 -9.76 13.57
N GLY A 42 5.37 -10.46 14.63
CA GLY A 42 6.76 -10.88 14.85
C GLY A 42 7.70 -9.83 15.44
N ALA A 43 7.20 -8.62 15.72
CA ALA A 43 8.00 -7.56 16.32
C ALA A 43 8.48 -7.91 17.74
N ASP A 44 7.67 -8.66 18.49
CA ASP A 44 7.90 -9.14 19.85
C ASP A 44 9.07 -10.13 19.97
N ILE A 45 9.36 -10.88 18.91
CA ILE A 45 10.54 -11.75 18.79
C ILE A 45 11.66 -11.12 17.94
N ASN A 46 11.58 -9.82 17.64
CA ASN A 46 12.53 -9.07 16.80
C ASN A 46 12.66 -9.56 15.34
N ILE A 47 11.66 -10.28 14.82
CA ILE A 47 11.60 -10.77 13.44
C ILE A 47 10.39 -10.11 12.75
N PRO A 48 10.57 -8.97 12.05
CA PRO A 48 9.47 -8.13 11.59
C PRO A 48 8.82 -8.65 10.29
N TYR A 49 8.43 -9.93 10.24
CA TYR A 49 7.84 -10.53 9.04
C TYR A 49 6.53 -9.84 8.65
N GLY A 50 5.76 -9.37 9.64
CA GLY A 50 4.55 -8.59 9.42
C GLY A 50 4.81 -7.29 8.66
N LEU A 51 5.87 -6.57 9.03
CA LEU A 51 6.30 -5.34 8.38
C LEU A 51 6.73 -5.60 6.92
N VAL A 52 7.49 -6.68 6.68
CA VAL A 52 7.92 -7.09 5.34
C VAL A 52 6.71 -7.40 4.46
N LEU A 53 5.75 -8.19 4.97
CA LEU A 53 4.52 -8.51 4.24
C LEU A 53 3.68 -7.26 3.97
N ALA A 54 3.54 -6.37 4.95
CA ALA A 54 2.80 -5.12 4.80
C ALA A 54 3.41 -4.23 3.70
N PHE A 55 4.75 -4.11 3.64
CA PHE A 55 5.41 -3.38 2.57
C PHE A 55 5.29 -4.05 1.21
N LEU A 56 5.41 -5.38 1.12
CA LEU A 56 5.20 -6.10 -0.13
C LEU A 56 3.79 -5.85 -0.69
N LEU A 57 2.78 -5.90 0.17
CA LEU A 57 1.39 -5.61 -0.21
C LEU A 57 1.25 -4.16 -0.72
N ILE A 58 1.80 -3.18 -0.01
CA ILE A 58 1.74 -1.78 -0.43
C ILE A 58 2.52 -1.52 -1.71
N ILE A 59 3.72 -2.10 -1.87
CA ILE A 59 4.53 -2.01 -3.09
C ILE A 59 3.75 -2.54 -4.29
N LEU A 60 3.17 -3.74 -4.18
CA LEU A 60 2.41 -4.35 -5.27
C LEU A 60 1.14 -3.56 -5.59
N SER A 61 0.42 -3.10 -4.57
CA SER A 61 -0.78 -2.28 -4.73
C SER A 61 -0.47 -0.93 -5.40
N THR A 62 0.63 -0.29 -4.99
CA THR A 62 1.12 0.97 -5.56
C THR A 62 1.55 0.81 -7.00
N TRP A 63 2.27 -0.29 -7.29
CA TRP A 63 2.65 -0.66 -8.65
C TRP A 63 1.41 -0.79 -9.53
N CYS A 64 0.38 -1.52 -9.07
CA CYS A 64 -0.89 -1.65 -9.80
C CYS A 64 -1.57 -0.30 -10.05
N ALA A 65 -1.51 0.64 -9.10
CA ALA A 65 -2.06 1.98 -9.26
C ALA A 65 -1.28 2.81 -10.29
N ARG A 66 0.06 2.75 -10.23
CA ARG A 66 0.98 3.43 -11.14
C ARG A 66 0.85 2.89 -12.57
N SER A 67 0.79 1.57 -12.74
CA SER A 67 0.55 0.94 -14.05
C SER A 67 -0.78 1.35 -14.64
N ARG A 68 -1.80 1.58 -13.80
CA ARG A 68 -3.15 1.86 -14.27
C ARG A 68 -3.37 3.31 -14.62
N MET A 69 -2.88 4.30 -13.87
CA MET A 69 -3.17 5.72 -14.12
C MET A 69 -1.94 6.63 -14.05
N GLY A 70 -0.73 6.05 -14.10
CA GLY A 70 0.51 6.80 -14.00
C GLY A 70 0.62 7.54 -12.66
N VAL A 71 1.12 8.77 -12.71
CA VAL A 71 1.36 9.61 -11.53
C VAL A 71 0.06 9.94 -10.78
N ILE A 72 -1.05 10.12 -11.49
CA ILE A 72 -2.36 10.39 -10.86
C ILE A 72 -2.80 9.19 -10.02
N GLY A 73 -2.59 7.97 -10.52
CA GLY A 73 -2.86 6.75 -9.76
C GLY A 73 -2.02 6.65 -8.49
N LEU A 74 -0.75 7.04 -8.56
CA LEU A 74 0.13 7.10 -7.40
C LEU A 74 -0.39 8.11 -6.36
N ALA A 75 -0.78 9.32 -6.78
CA ALA A 75 -1.29 10.35 -5.88
C ALA A 75 -2.57 9.90 -5.17
N LEU A 76 -3.53 9.33 -5.90
CA LEU A 76 -4.77 8.81 -5.33
C LEU A 76 -4.53 7.66 -4.36
N HIS A 77 -3.59 6.77 -4.70
CA HIS A 77 -3.21 5.65 -3.84
C HIS A 77 -2.54 6.15 -2.55
N LEU A 78 -1.58 7.09 -2.65
CA LEU A 78 -0.93 7.72 -1.51
C LEU A 78 -1.95 8.39 -0.58
N ILE A 79 -2.89 9.18 -1.11
CA ILE A 79 -3.91 9.85 -0.31
C ILE A 79 -4.76 8.80 0.43
N ALA A 80 -5.33 7.84 -0.30
CA ALA A 80 -6.22 6.84 0.29
C ALA A 80 -5.52 5.94 1.32
N SER A 81 -4.31 5.47 1.00
CA SER A 81 -3.52 4.63 1.88
C SER A 81 -3.03 5.39 3.11
N SER A 82 -2.58 6.64 2.96
CA SER A 82 -2.15 7.48 4.08
C SER A 82 -3.31 7.84 4.99
N MET A 83 -4.44 8.30 4.44
CA MET A 83 -5.63 8.59 5.25
C MET A 83 -6.08 7.36 6.06
N THR A 84 -5.99 6.17 5.47
CA THR A 84 -6.35 4.93 6.17
C THR A 84 -5.36 4.59 7.29
N ALA A 85 -4.05 4.53 6.97
CA ALA A 85 -3.04 4.13 7.95
C ALA A 85 -2.90 5.14 9.09
N TRP A 86 -2.85 6.44 8.77
CA TRP A 86 -2.77 7.50 9.77
C TRP A 86 -4.10 7.68 10.52
N GLY A 87 -5.23 7.55 9.83
CA GLY A 87 -6.55 7.57 10.48
C GLY A 87 -6.67 6.47 11.53
N LEU A 88 -6.32 5.23 11.16
CA LEU A 88 -6.30 4.11 12.10
C LEU A 88 -5.28 4.32 13.22
N ALA A 89 -4.09 4.83 12.92
CA ALA A 89 -3.10 5.13 13.96
C ALA A 89 -3.66 6.13 14.97
N LEU A 90 -4.29 7.22 14.52
CA LEU A 90 -4.87 8.22 15.41
C LEU A 90 -6.06 7.69 16.22
N THR A 91 -6.89 6.81 15.66
CA THR A 91 -8.05 6.25 16.37
C THR A 91 -7.71 5.06 17.27
N THR A 92 -6.58 4.38 17.04
CA THR A 92 -6.13 3.23 17.85
C THR A 92 -5.10 3.62 18.91
N THR A 93 -4.44 4.78 18.77
CA THR A 93 -3.46 5.31 19.73
C THR A 93 -4.11 6.08 20.89
N SER A 94 -5.44 6.15 20.96
CA SER A 94 -6.17 6.77 22.09
C SER A 94 -6.07 5.99 23.42
N GLY A 95 -5.20 4.98 23.50
CA GLY A 95 -4.89 4.26 24.72
C GLY A 95 -3.40 4.28 25.00
N ASN A 96 -2.98 5.10 25.97
CA ASN A 96 -1.88 4.77 26.89
C ASN A 96 -2.14 3.46 27.69
N ALA A 97 -2.87 2.50 27.11
CA ALA A 97 -3.53 1.39 27.78
C ALA A 97 -2.69 0.11 27.84
N LEU A 98 -1.43 0.13 27.37
CA LEU A 98 -0.49 -0.99 27.49
C LEU A 98 0.91 -0.58 27.97
N ILE A 99 1.09 0.60 28.57
CA ILE A 99 2.20 0.81 29.51
C ILE A 99 1.61 0.64 30.91
N VAL A 100 1.38 -0.61 31.30
CA VAL A 100 1.29 -0.95 32.72
C VAL A 100 2.62 -0.55 33.32
N ALA A 101 2.57 0.38 34.28
CA ALA A 101 3.71 0.78 35.10
C ALA A 101 4.34 -0.48 35.72
N GLY A 102 5.45 -0.95 35.15
CA GLY A 102 6.10 -2.20 35.57
C GLY A 102 7.12 -2.80 34.61
N PHE A 103 7.07 -2.50 33.30
CA PHE A 103 8.11 -2.88 32.35
C PHE A 103 8.92 -1.65 31.93
N GLN A 104 9.95 -1.35 32.72
CA GLN A 104 11.13 -0.68 32.21
C GLN A 104 12.17 -1.79 31.97
N ASP A 105 12.86 -1.69 30.83
CA ASP A 105 14.02 -2.48 30.39
C ASP A 105 13.78 -3.61 29.35
N ASP A 106 14.43 -3.41 28.19
CA ASP A 106 14.62 -4.25 26.99
C ASP A 106 13.39 -4.77 26.22
N MET A 107 12.60 -3.85 25.64
CA MET A 107 11.69 -4.22 24.56
C MET A 107 12.44 -4.29 23.21
N PRO A 108 12.28 -5.35 22.40
CA PRO A 108 12.97 -5.47 21.11
C PRO A 108 12.74 -4.27 20.19
N TYR A 109 13.76 -3.92 19.41
CA TYR A 109 13.78 -2.72 18.55
C TYR A 109 12.50 -2.60 17.71
N PHE A 110 12.07 -3.68 17.04
CA PHE A 110 10.89 -3.65 16.18
C PHE A 110 9.58 -3.43 16.94
N THR A 111 9.46 -3.85 18.20
CA THR A 111 8.24 -3.58 19.00
C THR A 111 8.05 -2.09 19.25
N GLN A 112 9.15 -1.35 19.41
CA GLN A 112 9.10 0.10 19.60
C GLN A 112 8.93 0.85 18.26
N HIS A 113 9.55 0.36 17.18
CA HIS A 113 9.72 1.14 15.95
C HIS A 113 8.81 0.71 14.79
N ALA A 114 8.24 -0.50 14.78
CA ALA A 114 7.49 -1.03 13.63
C ALA A 114 6.34 -0.13 13.17
N GLY A 115 5.63 0.52 14.11
CA GLY A 115 4.55 1.46 13.77
C GLY A 115 5.04 2.68 12.99
N TYR A 116 6.11 3.32 13.48
CA TYR A 116 6.72 4.46 12.78
C TYR A 116 7.33 4.04 11.44
N ILE A 117 8.03 2.90 11.39
CA ILE A 117 8.60 2.39 10.15
C ILE A 117 7.48 2.14 9.14
N TRP A 118 6.35 1.55 9.55
CA TRP A 118 5.18 1.34 8.69
C TRP A 118 4.61 2.64 8.13
N LEU A 119 4.30 3.62 8.99
CA LEU A 119 3.66 4.86 8.58
C LEU A 119 4.52 5.69 7.62
N TYR A 120 5.81 5.86 7.93
CA TYR A 120 6.72 6.60 7.06
C TYR A 120 7.13 5.78 5.84
N GLY A 121 7.33 4.47 6.00
CA GLY A 121 7.67 3.57 4.92
C GLY A 121 6.58 3.50 3.85
N LEU A 122 5.31 3.55 4.23
CA LEU A 122 4.18 3.60 3.29
C LEU A 122 4.29 4.81 2.35
N VAL A 123 4.60 5.98 2.91
CA VAL A 123 4.81 7.21 2.12
C VAL A 123 6.06 7.10 1.26
N LEU A 124 7.16 6.57 1.83
CA LEU A 124 8.42 6.38 1.13
C LEU A 124 8.27 5.46 -0.09
N VAL A 125 7.48 4.38 -0.01
CA VAL A 125 7.19 3.50 -1.15
C VAL A 125 6.58 4.27 -2.31
N GLN A 126 5.65 5.20 -2.05
CA GLN A 126 5.04 6.03 -3.09
C GLN A 126 6.09 6.93 -3.74
N VAL A 127 6.95 7.57 -2.93
CA VAL A 127 8.04 8.43 -3.42
C VAL A 127 9.04 7.62 -4.27
N ILE A 128 9.39 6.40 -3.86
CA ILE A 128 10.24 5.52 -4.66
C ILE A 128 9.57 5.19 -6.01
N MET A 129 8.29 4.80 -5.98
CA MET A 129 7.53 4.50 -7.20
C MET A 129 7.32 5.73 -8.09
N LEU A 130 7.48 6.94 -7.54
CA LEU A 130 7.46 8.18 -8.31
C LEU A 130 8.70 8.32 -9.20
N VAL A 131 9.88 8.02 -8.65
CA VAL A 131 11.17 8.18 -9.34
C VAL A 131 11.55 7.00 -10.23
N VAL A 132 10.97 5.82 -9.97
CA VAL A 132 11.18 4.63 -10.81
C VAL A 132 10.70 4.91 -12.26
N PRO A 133 11.47 4.50 -13.29
CA PRO A 133 11.15 4.78 -14.69
C PRO A 133 9.75 4.28 -15.10
N ALA A 134 9.02 5.13 -15.83
CA ALA A 134 7.65 4.82 -16.29
C ALA A 134 7.54 3.49 -17.08
N ARG A 135 8.60 3.13 -17.82
CA ARG A 135 8.69 1.90 -18.61
C ARG A 135 8.55 0.60 -17.79
N TRP A 136 8.81 0.65 -16.48
CA TRP A 136 8.64 -0.51 -15.61
C TRP A 136 7.17 -0.78 -15.34
N PHE A 137 6.31 0.23 -15.44
CA PHE A 137 4.89 0.12 -15.12
C PHE A 137 4.00 -0.10 -16.36
N THR A 138 4.57 -0.07 -17.57
CA THR A 138 3.82 -0.26 -18.81
C THR A 138 3.52 -1.73 -19.05
N MET A 139 2.23 -2.05 -19.25
CA MET A 139 1.84 -3.39 -19.67
C MET A 139 1.91 -3.48 -21.21
N PRO A 140 2.71 -4.42 -21.77
CA PRO A 140 2.74 -4.60 -23.21
C PRO A 140 1.37 -5.10 -23.70
N ALA A 141 0.79 -4.40 -24.68
CA ALA A 141 -0.34 -4.93 -25.42
C ALA A 141 0.16 -6.17 -26.17
N LYS A 142 -0.43 -7.35 -25.90
CA LYS A 142 -0.07 -8.59 -26.59
C LYS A 142 -0.19 -8.33 -28.10
N MET A 143 0.94 -8.34 -28.80
CA MET A 143 0.98 -8.26 -30.25
C MET A 143 0.30 -9.52 -30.79
N GLN A 144 -0.87 -9.36 -31.39
CA GLN A 144 -1.49 -10.42 -32.18
C GLN A 144 -0.61 -10.57 -33.42
N THR A 145 0.28 -11.56 -33.42
CA THR A 145 0.89 -12.04 -34.67
C THR A 145 -0.24 -12.55 -35.55
N MET A 146 -0.47 -11.84 -36.65
CA MET A 146 -1.33 -12.27 -37.77
C MET A 146 -0.84 -13.57 -38.37
#